data_AF-A0A2E5EU76-F1
#
_entry.id   AF-A0A2E5EU76-F1
#
_cell.length_a   1.000
_cell.length_b   1.000
_cell.length_c   1.000
_cell.angle_alpha   90.00
_cell.angle_beta   90.00
_cell.angle_gamma   90.00
#
_symmetry.space_group_name_H-M   'P 1'
#
loop_
_entity.id
_entity.type
_entity.pdbx_description
1 polymer ?
#
loop_
_entity_poly.entity_id
_entity_poly.type
_entity_poly.pdbx_seq_one_letter_code
_entity_poly.pdbx_strand_id
1 'polypeptide(L)'
;MTRGFMGLVLLLIWVGSVSAQQSRDWLDDFLYSESDERLEDAIVESSKIHAMYSYNLSNAATQGFVPILSREDQLELAGMVPDDSYHFNQVVIEHLTTKMARNSRRQAAFYAMYRKKVDNYRQVVSFGKK
;
A
#
# COMPACT_ATOMS: atom_id res chain seq x y z
N MET A 1 -39.84 -47.10 -9.71
CA MET A 1 -39.76 -45.68 -9.31
C MET A 1 -38.36 -45.25 -8.82
N THR A 2 -37.26 -45.92 -9.23
CA THR A 2 -35.93 -45.70 -8.64
C THR A 2 -34.96 -44.86 -9.50
N ARG A 3 -35.17 -44.82 -10.83
CA ARG A 3 -34.26 -44.11 -11.76
C ARG A 3 -34.43 -42.58 -11.77
N GLY A 4 -35.65 -42.06 -11.59
CA GLY A 4 -35.91 -40.62 -11.56
C GLY A 4 -35.42 -39.94 -10.28
N PHE A 5 -35.53 -40.62 -9.14
CA PHE A 5 -35.09 -40.09 -7.84
C PHE A 5 -33.56 -39.97 -7.75
N MET A 6 -32.84 -40.95 -8.28
CA MET A 6 -31.37 -40.95 -8.29
C MET A 6 -30.78 -39.84 -9.20
N GLY A 7 -31.44 -39.54 -10.32
CA GLY A 7 -31.04 -38.44 -11.20
C GLY A 7 -31.24 -37.06 -10.57
N LEU A 8 -32.32 -36.87 -9.80
CA LEU A 8 -32.64 -35.61 -9.12
C LEU A 8 -31.68 -35.33 -7.94
N VAL A 9 -31.29 -36.38 -7.22
CA VAL A 9 -30.26 -36.29 -6.16
C VAL A 9 -28.89 -35.95 -6.74
N LEU A 10 -28.50 -36.57 -7.87
CA LEU A 10 -27.23 -36.25 -8.55
C LEU A 10 -27.22 -34.81 -9.08
N LEU A 11 -28.35 -34.31 -9.60
CA LEU A 11 -28.49 -32.92 -10.06
C LEU A 11 -28.36 -31.91 -8.90
N LEU A 12 -28.97 -32.21 -7.74
CA LEU A 12 -28.85 -31.37 -6.55
C LEU A 12 -27.42 -31.33 -5.99
N ILE A 13 -26.71 -32.46 -6.02
CA ILE A 13 -25.30 -32.52 -5.59
C ILE A 13 -24.42 -31.70 -6.56
N TRP A 14 -24.69 -31.77 -7.87
CA TRP A 14 -23.92 -31.03 -8.88
C TRP A 14 -24.13 -29.51 -8.79
N VAL A 15 -25.39 -29.07 -8.65
CA VAL A 15 -25.74 -27.64 -8.46
C VAL A 15 -25.21 -27.10 -7.11
N GLY A 16 -25.25 -27.92 -6.05
CA GLY A 16 -24.66 -27.57 -4.76
C GLY A 16 -23.13 -27.41 -4.82
N SER A 17 -22.46 -28.24 -5.63
CA SER A 17 -21.00 -28.19 -5.78
C SER A 17 -20.54 -26.95 -6.57
N VAL A 18 -21.26 -26.57 -7.62
CA VAL A 18 -20.94 -25.38 -8.44
C VAL A 18 -21.16 -24.08 -7.64
N SER A 19 -22.25 -24.00 -6.86
CA SER A 19 -22.53 -22.82 -6.02
C SER A 19 -21.51 -22.69 -4.88
N ALA A 20 -21.12 -23.80 -4.24
CA ALA A 20 -20.10 -23.80 -3.19
C ALA A 20 -18.71 -23.37 -3.71
N GLN A 21 -18.32 -23.80 -4.90
CA GLN A 21 -17.05 -23.42 -5.53
C GLN A 21 -17.01 -21.91 -5.84
N GLN A 22 -18.07 -21.38 -6.46
CA GLN A 22 -18.16 -19.96 -6.82
C GLN A 22 -18.17 -19.03 -5.60
N SER A 23 -18.76 -19.47 -4.48
CA SER A 23 -18.70 -18.73 -3.22
C SER A 23 -17.33 -18.77 -2.52
N ARG A 24 -16.53 -19.82 -2.74
CA ARG A 24 -15.15 -19.90 -2.22
C ARG A 24 -14.21 -19.01 -3.03
N ASP A 25 -14.32 -19.04 -4.36
CA ASP A 25 -13.51 -18.18 -5.23
C ASP A 25 -13.79 -16.69 -4.95
N TRP A 26 -15.05 -16.30 -4.72
CA TRP A 26 -15.40 -14.93 -4.31
C TRP A 26 -14.84 -14.54 -2.94
N LEU A 27 -14.79 -15.48 -1.98
CA LEU A 27 -14.20 -15.24 -0.66
C LEU A 27 -12.68 -15.07 -0.74
N ASP A 28 -12.00 -15.89 -1.54
CA ASP A 28 -10.55 -15.77 -1.74
C ASP A 28 -10.21 -14.47 -2.47
N ASP A 29 -10.97 -14.08 -3.50
CA ASP A 29 -10.79 -12.81 -4.21
C ASP A 29 -11.10 -11.58 -3.33
N PHE A 30 -12.05 -11.72 -2.39
CA PHE A 30 -12.37 -10.68 -1.41
C PHE A 30 -11.33 -10.57 -0.28
N LEU A 31 -10.75 -11.70 0.16
CA LEU A 31 -9.77 -11.76 1.24
C LEU A 31 -8.33 -11.47 0.77
N TYR A 32 -8.00 -11.78 -0.49
CA TYR A 32 -6.68 -11.61 -1.11
C TYR A 32 -6.75 -10.70 -2.34
N SER A 33 -7.50 -9.60 -2.26
CA SER A 33 -7.63 -8.68 -3.38
C SER A 33 -6.29 -8.01 -3.75
N GLU A 34 -6.00 -7.90 -5.03
CA GLU A 34 -4.83 -7.18 -5.57
C GLU A 34 -4.70 -5.74 -5.02
N SER A 35 -5.83 -5.10 -4.69
CA SER A 35 -5.84 -3.76 -4.11
C SER A 35 -5.24 -3.69 -2.71
N ASP A 36 -5.30 -4.78 -1.94
CA ASP A 36 -4.76 -4.82 -0.60
C ASP A 36 -3.25 -4.97 -0.60
N GLU A 37 -2.71 -5.83 -1.46
CA GLU A 37 -1.27 -5.97 -1.67
C GLU A 37 -0.68 -4.64 -2.14
N ARG A 38 -1.33 -3.96 -3.10
CA ARG A 38 -0.93 -2.63 -3.55
C ARG A 38 -0.94 -1.57 -2.44
N LEU A 39 -1.88 -1.66 -1.49
CA LEU A 39 -1.92 -0.74 -0.35
C LEU A 39 -0.76 -1.00 0.63
N GLU A 40 -0.46 -2.26 0.90
CA GLU A 40 0.67 -2.66 1.76
C GLU A 40 2.01 -2.26 1.13
N ASP A 41 2.18 -2.49 -0.17
CA ASP A 41 3.34 -2.05 -0.94
C ASP A 41 3.50 -0.53 -0.90
N ALA A 42 2.41 0.23 -1.08
CA ALA A 42 2.44 1.68 -1.00
C ALA A 42 2.83 2.19 0.40
N ILE A 43 2.45 1.49 1.46
CA ILE A 43 2.88 1.79 2.83
C ILE A 43 4.38 1.54 2.98
N VAL A 44 4.88 0.41 2.47
CA VAL A 44 6.31 0.06 2.53
C VAL A 44 7.15 1.08 1.76
N GLU A 45 6.73 1.42 0.54
CA GLU A 45 7.42 2.40 -0.32
C GLU A 45 7.43 3.78 0.32
N SER A 46 6.28 4.29 0.76
CA SER A 46 6.21 5.59 1.43
C SER A 46 7.06 5.63 2.71
N SER A 47 7.16 4.53 3.44
CA SER A 47 8.01 4.42 4.64
C SER A 47 9.50 4.48 4.28
N LYS A 48 9.93 3.79 3.21
CA LYS A 48 11.31 3.85 2.71
C LYS A 48 11.70 5.26 2.30
N ILE A 49 10.83 5.94 1.56
CA ILE A 49 11.04 7.33 1.12
C ILE A 49 11.14 8.26 2.34
N HIS A 50 10.26 8.08 3.34
CA HIS A 50 10.30 8.89 4.57
C HIS A 50 11.60 8.70 5.35
N ALA A 51 12.09 7.46 5.44
CA ALA A 51 13.37 7.15 6.10
C ALA A 51 14.54 7.81 5.37
N MET A 52 14.57 7.76 4.04
CA MET A 52 15.60 8.42 3.23
C MET A 52 15.62 9.93 3.45
N TYR A 53 14.46 10.58 3.43
CA TYR A 53 14.36 12.02 3.72
C TYR A 53 14.80 12.36 5.15
N SER A 54 14.37 11.56 6.13
CA SER A 54 14.78 11.75 7.53
C SER A 54 16.28 11.63 7.71
N TYR A 55 16.89 10.63 7.07
CA TYR A 55 18.34 10.40 7.09
C TYR A 55 19.09 11.59 6.51
N ASN A 56 18.68 12.08 5.33
CA ASN A 56 19.33 13.22 4.69
C ASN A 56 19.23 14.49 5.53
N LEU A 57 18.04 14.81 6.05
CA LEU A 57 17.82 16.01 6.88
C LEU A 57 18.60 15.96 8.19
N SER A 58 18.65 14.78 8.84
CA SER A 58 19.38 14.60 10.10
C SER A 58 20.89 14.76 9.93
N ASN A 59 21.41 14.47 8.75
CA ASN A 59 22.84 14.56 8.44
C ASN A 59 23.20 15.82 7.64
N ALA A 60 22.25 16.72 7.37
CA ALA A 60 22.48 17.88 6.51
C ALA A 60 23.53 18.86 7.04
N ALA A 61 23.75 18.90 8.36
CA ALA A 61 24.78 19.71 9.00
C ALA A 61 26.16 19.02 9.09
N THR A 62 26.25 17.74 8.71
CA THR A 62 27.49 16.96 8.79
C THR A 62 28.44 17.40 7.66
N GLN A 63 29.67 17.76 8.03
CA GLN A 63 30.68 18.22 7.07
C GLN A 63 31.00 17.11 6.05
N GLY A 64 30.93 17.44 4.75
CA GLY A 64 31.20 16.49 3.66
C GLY A 64 30.10 15.46 3.40
N PHE A 65 28.93 15.60 4.05
CA PHE A 65 27.80 14.72 3.79
C PHE A 65 27.23 14.95 2.38
N VAL A 66 26.95 13.84 1.68
CA VAL A 66 26.30 13.85 0.37
C VAL A 66 24.92 13.20 0.53
N PRO A 67 23.83 13.92 0.21
CA PRO A 67 22.47 13.41 0.37
C PRO A 67 22.18 12.25 -0.58
N ILE A 68 21.44 11.26 -0.10
CA ILE A 68 20.96 10.13 -0.91
C ILE A 68 19.65 10.57 -1.57
N LEU A 69 19.68 10.84 -2.86
CA LEU A 69 18.51 11.34 -3.59
C LEU A 69 17.92 10.25 -4.48
N SER A 70 16.59 10.18 -4.53
CA SER A 70 15.90 9.39 -5.56
C SER A 70 16.17 9.97 -6.95
N ARG A 71 15.99 9.17 -8.00
CA ARG A 71 16.11 9.65 -9.38
C ARG A 71 15.18 10.82 -9.67
N GLU A 72 13.96 10.79 -9.12
CA GLU A 72 12.96 11.84 -9.28
C GLU A 72 13.42 13.14 -8.63
N ASP A 73 13.91 13.07 -7.39
CA ASP A 73 14.38 14.24 -6.66
C ASP A 73 15.64 14.83 -7.31
N GLN A 74 16.54 14.00 -7.86
CA GLN A 74 17.70 14.45 -8.63
C GLN A 74 17.27 15.27 -9.85
N LEU A 75 16.28 14.79 -10.61
CA LEU A 75 15.76 15.49 -11.78
C LEU A 75 15.05 16.80 -11.41
N GLU A 76 14.27 16.81 -10.33
CA GLU A 76 13.61 18.02 -9.83
C GLU A 76 14.65 19.06 -9.37
N LEU A 77 15.67 18.65 -8.62
CA LEU A 77 16.72 19.53 -8.09
C LEU A 77 17.63 20.09 -9.18
N ALA A 78 18.00 19.28 -10.17
CA ALA A 78 18.80 19.73 -11.32
C ALA A 78 18.10 20.85 -12.12
N GLY A 79 16.77 20.91 -12.07
CA GLY A 79 15.98 21.99 -12.66
C GLY A 79 15.86 23.25 -11.79
N MET A 80 16.21 23.18 -10.50
CA MET A 80 16.05 24.28 -9.55
C MET A 80 17.34 25.08 -9.35
N VAL A 81 18.49 24.40 -9.20
CA VAL A 81 19.75 25.07 -8.92
C VAL A 81 20.94 24.23 -9.42
N PRO A 82 22.00 24.85 -9.96
CA PRO A 82 23.23 24.13 -10.30
C PRO A 82 23.88 23.47 -9.08
N ASP A 83 24.45 22.28 -9.26
CA ASP A 83 25.04 21.46 -8.19
C ASP A 83 26.24 22.15 -7.49
N ASP A 84 26.91 23.08 -8.17
CA ASP A 84 28.06 23.84 -7.68
C ASP A 84 27.68 25.15 -6.96
N SER A 85 26.39 25.44 -6.86
CA SER A 85 25.89 26.65 -6.22
C SER A 85 26.11 26.64 -4.70
N TYR A 86 26.52 27.78 -4.15
CA TYR A 86 26.62 28.00 -2.70
C TYR A 86 25.31 27.70 -1.95
N HIS A 87 24.16 27.88 -2.61
CA HIS A 87 22.83 27.64 -2.03
C HIS A 87 22.30 26.23 -2.25
N PHE A 88 23.01 25.35 -2.98
CA PHE A 88 22.52 24.01 -3.33
C PHE A 88 22.07 23.24 -2.08
N ASN A 89 22.87 23.23 -1.02
CA ASN A 89 22.52 22.54 0.23
C ASN A 89 21.26 23.11 0.90
N GLN A 90 21.04 24.43 0.86
CA GLN A 90 19.83 25.04 1.41
C GLN A 90 18.59 24.61 0.61
N VAL A 91 18.70 24.65 -0.71
CA VAL A 91 17.64 24.22 -1.63
C VAL A 91 17.31 22.74 -1.42
N VAL A 92 18.31 21.87 -1.29
CA VAL A 92 18.11 20.44 -1.02
C VAL A 92 17.37 20.23 0.31
N ILE A 93 17.78 20.91 1.39
CA ILE A 93 17.12 20.78 2.69
C ILE A 93 15.65 21.21 2.60
N GLU A 94 15.38 22.36 1.98
CA GLU A 94 14.02 22.89 1.83
C GLU A 94 13.14 21.97 0.96
N HIS A 95 13.70 21.47 -0.13
CA HIS A 95 13.06 20.52 -1.02
C HIS A 95 12.69 19.22 -0.29
N LEU A 96 13.66 18.60 0.39
CA LEU A 96 13.44 17.36 1.12
C LEU A 96 12.47 17.53 2.29
N THR A 97 12.51 18.66 3.00
CA THR A 97 11.56 18.98 4.08
C THR A 97 10.13 19.06 3.54
N THR A 98 9.95 19.73 2.40
CA THR A 98 8.64 19.86 1.74
C THR A 98 8.11 18.50 1.27
N LYS A 99 8.96 17.69 0.65
CA LYS A 99 8.61 16.35 0.16
C LYS A 99 8.34 15.39 1.30
N MET A 100 9.08 15.48 2.40
CA MET A 100 8.83 14.72 3.63
C MET A 100 7.46 15.03 4.24
N ALA A 101 7.08 16.31 4.32
CA ALA A 101 5.75 16.71 4.80
C ALA A 101 4.63 16.16 3.91
N ARG A 102 4.81 16.21 2.58
CA ARG A 102 3.86 15.64 1.62
C ARG A 102 3.76 14.12 1.76
N ASN A 103 4.90 13.44 1.92
CA ASN A 103 4.94 12.00 2.10
C ASN A 103 4.30 11.56 3.42
N SER A 104 4.50 12.30 4.51
CA SER A 104 3.85 12.04 5.79
C SER A 104 2.32 12.06 5.69
N ARG A 105 1.75 13.02 4.93
CA ARG A 105 0.30 13.05 4.67
C ARG A 105 -0.18 11.84 3.87
N ARG A 106 0.59 11.42 2.85
CA ARG A 106 0.28 10.21 2.06
C ARG A 106 0.32 8.95 2.94
N GLN A 107 1.36 8.80 3.74
CA GLN A 107 1.52 7.67 4.65
C GLN A 107 0.37 7.59 5.67
N ALA A 108 -0.03 8.73 6.25
CA ALA A 108 -1.18 8.80 7.13
C ALA A 108 -2.48 8.37 6.45
N ALA A 109 -2.69 8.76 5.18
CA ALA A 109 -3.85 8.33 4.39
C ALA A 109 -3.85 6.81 4.14
N PHE A 110 -2.70 6.23 3.78
CA PHE A 110 -2.59 4.78 3.58
C PHE A 110 -2.87 4.01 4.88
N TYR A 111 -2.32 4.44 6.02
CA TYR A 111 -2.62 3.82 7.30
C TYR A 111 -4.09 3.95 7.70
N ALA A 112 -4.76 5.06 7.36
CA ALA A 112 -6.19 5.20 7.60
C ALA A 112 -7.01 4.20 6.78
N MET A 113 -6.65 3.98 5.50
CA MET A 113 -7.28 2.94 4.66
C MET A 113 -7.04 1.55 5.22
N TYR A 114 -5.80 1.24 5.61
CA TYR A 114 -5.45 -0.05 6.19
C TYR A 114 -6.21 -0.33 7.50
N ARG A 115 -6.33 0.68 8.37
CA ARG A 115 -7.14 0.56 9.60
C ARG A 115 -8.60 0.25 9.28
N LYS A 116 -9.18 0.95 8.31
CA LYS A 116 -10.56 0.73 7.87
C LYS A 116 -10.76 -0.70 7.34
N LYS A 117 -9.79 -1.24 6.59
CA LYS A 117 -9.79 -2.65 6.15
C LYS A 117 -9.88 -3.60 7.34
N VAL A 118 -9.00 -3.44 8.33
CA VAL A 118 -8.98 -4.28 9.54
C VAL A 118 -10.32 -4.19 10.30
N ASP A 119 -10.89 -3.00 10.42
CA ASP A 119 -12.18 -2.81 11.10
C ASP A 119 -13.33 -3.47 10.33
N ASN A 120 -13.35 -3.37 9.00
CA ASN A 120 -14.33 -4.08 8.16
C ASN A 120 -14.21 -5.60 8.32
N TYR A 121 -12.99 -6.14 8.29
CA TYR A 121 -12.76 -7.57 8.51
C TYR A 121 -13.30 -8.03 9.87
N ARG A 122 -13.01 -7.28 10.94
CA ARG A 122 -13.54 -7.57 12.29
C ARG A 122 -15.06 -7.56 12.33
N GLN A 123 -15.70 -6.61 11.66
CA GLN A 123 -17.16 -6.54 11.58
C GLN A 123 -17.73 -7.78 10.90
N VAL A 124 -17.23 -8.16 9.72
CA VAL A 124 -17.67 -9.36 8.98
C VAL A 124 -17.51 -10.62 9.82
N VAL A 125 -16.34 -10.82 10.45
CA VAL A 125 -16.09 -11.98 11.31
C VAL A 125 -17.03 -12.00 12.53
N SER A 126 -17.35 -10.83 13.10
CA SER A 126 -18.27 -10.73 14.24
C SER A 126 -19.73 -11.03 13.87
N PHE A 127 -20.16 -10.72 12.64
CA PHE A 127 -21.51 -11.03 12.16
C PHE A 127 -21.76 -12.54 12.04
N GLY A 128 -20.72 -13.34 11.80
CA GLY A 128 -20.80 -14.81 11.76
C GLY A 128 -20.89 -15.50 13.12
N LYS A 129 -20.85 -14.76 14.24
CA LYS A 129 -20.94 -15.31 15.62
C LYS A 129 -22.35 -15.23 16.24
N LYS A 130 -23.40 -15.13 15.42
CA LYS A 130 -24.80 -15.22 15.88
C LYS A 130 -25.40 -16.57 15.54
#